data_AF-A0A968MS33-F1
#
_entry.id   AF-A0A968MS33-F1
#
_cell.length_a   1.000
_cell.length_b   1.000
_cell.length_c   1.000
_cell.angle_alpha   90.00
_cell.angle_beta   90.00
_cell.angle_gamma   90.00
#
_symmetry.space_group_name_H-M   'P 1'
#
loop_
_entity.id
_entity.type
_entity.pdbx_description
1 polymer ?
#
loop_
_entity_poly.entity_id
_entity_poly.type
_entity_poly.pdbx_seq_one_letter_code
_entity_poly.pdbx_strand_id
1 'polypeptide(L)'
;MQASPHTKSWDTWQHIDTYYKSLKSMGAPVTFISENEDFDPHEYPFMIAPAFSMTGSTIIRKWQQYAENGGNLILTCRTGSKDNNGHFPETLLQQPIWKLIGARMEDTDQLPPSVRVKLKQVIVYTTGISGPNCSFPKKILKLWRHMQISSIREPLP
;
A
#
# COMPACT_ATOMS: atom_id res chain seq x y z
N MET A 1 -6.08 4.39 -18.09
CA MET A 1 -7.45 3.82 -18.07
C MET A 1 -7.38 2.37 -17.61
N GLN A 2 -8.16 1.97 -16.61
CA GLN A 2 -8.20 0.57 -16.15
C GLN A 2 -9.19 -0.22 -17.03
N ALA A 3 -8.73 -1.32 -17.62
CA ALA A 3 -9.53 -2.09 -18.59
C ALA A 3 -10.65 -2.94 -17.95
N SER A 4 -10.59 -3.21 -16.64
CA SER A 4 -11.57 -4.08 -15.96
C SER A 4 -11.83 -3.61 -14.52
N PRO A 5 -12.80 -2.68 -14.31
CA PRO A 5 -13.09 -2.14 -12.98
C PRO A 5 -13.78 -3.15 -12.05
N HIS A 6 -14.31 -4.26 -12.58
CA HIS A 6 -15.02 -5.34 -11.87
C HIS A 6 -16.40 -4.93 -11.32
N THR A 7 -16.57 -3.69 -10.82
CA THR A 7 -17.87 -3.08 -10.46
C THR A 7 -18.02 -1.67 -11.04
N LYS A 8 -19.27 -1.22 -11.24
CA LYS A 8 -19.57 0.15 -11.70
C LYS A 8 -19.24 1.23 -10.65
N SER A 9 -19.17 0.86 -9.38
CA SER A 9 -18.86 1.76 -8.26
C SER A 9 -17.36 1.98 -8.06
N TRP A 10 -16.50 1.24 -8.76
CA TRP A 10 -15.06 1.39 -8.63
C TRP A 10 -14.52 2.45 -9.59
N ASP A 11 -13.85 3.46 -9.04
CA ASP A 11 -13.09 4.46 -9.78
C ASP A 11 -11.67 4.57 -9.21
N THR A 12 -10.68 4.20 -10.03
CA THR A 12 -9.26 4.24 -9.65
C THR A 12 -8.77 5.67 -9.39
N TRP A 13 -9.26 6.66 -10.15
CA TRP A 13 -8.87 8.05 -9.92
C TRP A 13 -9.46 8.58 -8.63
N GLN A 14 -10.72 8.28 -8.35
CA GLN A 14 -11.33 8.62 -7.07
C GLN A 14 -10.61 7.95 -5.89
N HIS A 15 -10.15 6.71 -6.07
CA HIS A 15 -9.35 6.01 -5.06
C HIS A 15 -8.03 6.72 -4.77
N ILE A 16 -7.27 7.09 -5.82
CA ILE A 16 -6.02 7.86 -5.69
C ILE A 16 -6.28 9.22 -5.03
N ASP A 17 -7.32 9.93 -5.49
CA ASP A 17 -7.69 11.26 -5.00
C ASP A 17 -8.08 11.24 -3.52
N THR A 18 -8.65 10.14 -3.01
CA THR A 18 -8.95 9.98 -1.57
C THR A 18 -7.68 10.05 -0.72
N TYR A 19 -6.60 9.37 -1.13
CA TYR A 19 -5.32 9.44 -0.42
C TYR A 19 -4.68 10.81 -0.60
N TYR A 20 -4.68 11.35 -1.83
CA TYR A 20 -4.10 12.66 -2.11
C TYR A 20 -4.76 13.78 -1.30
N LYS A 21 -6.10 13.82 -1.25
CA LYS A 21 -6.86 14.79 -0.43
C LYS A 21 -6.56 14.65 1.05
N SER A 22 -6.46 13.41 1.55
CA SER A 22 -6.11 13.15 2.95
C SER A 22 -4.71 13.68 3.27
N LEU A 23 -3.71 13.43 2.41
CA LEU A 23 -2.36 13.97 2.57
C LEU A 23 -2.32 15.49 2.50
N LYS A 24 -3.03 16.09 1.52
CA LYS A 24 -3.10 17.53 1.34
C LYS A 24 -3.76 18.23 2.53
N SER A 25 -4.80 17.62 3.11
CA SER A 25 -5.46 18.14 4.33
C SER A 25 -4.53 18.20 5.55
N MET A 26 -3.49 17.34 5.57
CA MET A 26 -2.48 17.34 6.64
C MET A 26 -1.34 18.34 6.39
N GLY A 27 -1.30 18.98 5.22
CA GLY A 27 -0.23 19.89 4.82
C GLY A 27 1.10 19.19 4.52
N ALA A 28 1.06 17.89 4.21
CA ALA A 28 2.26 17.15 3.81
C ALA A 28 2.58 17.46 2.32
N PRO A 29 3.86 17.70 1.96
CA PRO A 29 4.26 17.75 0.56
C PRO A 29 4.07 16.36 -0.07
N VAL A 30 3.51 16.32 -1.28
CA VAL A 30 3.25 15.08 -2.01
C VAL A 30 3.91 15.17 -3.38
N THR A 31 4.73 14.17 -3.69
CA THR A 31 5.38 14.00 -4.99
C THR A 31 4.88 12.70 -5.61
N PHE A 32 4.61 12.72 -6.91
CA PHE A 32 4.31 11.51 -7.68
C PHE A 32 5.60 11.00 -8.31
N ILE A 33 5.93 9.75 -8.01
CA ILE A 33 7.10 9.06 -8.54
C ILE A 33 6.67 7.97 -9.52
N SER A 34 7.47 7.73 -10.55
CA SER A 34 7.25 6.63 -11.49
C SER A 34 7.97 5.35 -11.04
N GLU A 35 7.58 4.21 -11.62
CA GLU A 35 8.22 2.91 -11.35
C GLU A 35 9.71 2.84 -11.77
N ASN A 36 10.11 3.73 -12.67
CA ASN A 36 11.47 3.77 -13.22
C ASN A 36 12.44 4.56 -12.35
N GLU A 37 11.92 5.42 -11.47
CA GLU A 37 12.72 6.19 -10.53
C GLU A 37 13.26 5.31 -9.39
N ASP A 38 14.28 5.83 -8.71
CA ASP A 38 14.86 5.20 -7.53
C ASP A 38 14.11 5.65 -6.28
N PHE A 39 13.89 4.71 -5.37
CA PHE A 39 13.13 4.95 -4.15
C PHE A 39 14.11 5.21 -3.00
N ASP A 40 14.39 6.48 -2.72
CA ASP A 40 15.22 6.88 -1.57
C ASP A 40 14.33 7.12 -0.32
N PRO A 41 14.46 6.33 0.76
CA PRO A 41 13.77 6.56 2.02
C PRO A 41 14.10 7.89 2.71
N HIS A 42 15.26 8.49 2.43
CA HIS A 42 15.65 9.78 3.01
C HIS A 42 14.86 10.94 2.40
N GLU A 43 14.58 10.88 1.11
CA GLU A 43 13.76 11.85 0.40
C GLU A 43 12.26 11.57 0.60
N TYR A 44 11.90 10.28 0.55
CA TYR A 44 10.53 9.80 0.63
C TYR A 44 10.36 8.83 1.81
N PRO A 45 10.13 9.32 3.04
CA PRO A 45 9.98 8.45 4.22
C PRO A 45 8.69 7.60 4.19
N PHE A 46 7.69 8.02 3.43
CA PHE A 46 6.43 7.32 3.24
C PHE A 46 6.08 7.22 1.76
N MET A 47 5.70 6.03 1.32
CA MET A 47 5.26 5.76 -0.05
C MET A 47 3.90 5.06 -0.01
N ILE A 48 2.99 5.50 -0.88
CA ILE A 48 1.67 4.87 -1.06
C ILE A 48 1.59 4.38 -2.49
N ALA A 49 1.27 3.09 -2.66
CA ALA A 49 0.99 2.48 -3.96
C ALA A 49 -0.54 2.25 -4.10
N PRO A 50 -1.29 3.20 -4.68
CA PRO A 50 -2.74 3.10 -4.86
C PRO A 50 -3.11 2.17 -6.02
N ALA A 51 -3.87 1.11 -5.75
CA ALA A 51 -4.43 0.17 -6.71
C ALA A 51 -3.45 -0.31 -7.80
N PHE A 52 -2.21 -0.61 -7.43
CA PHE A 52 -1.13 -0.93 -8.37
C PHE A 52 -1.25 -2.39 -8.85
N SER A 53 -2.17 -2.64 -9.77
CA SER A 53 -2.61 -4.00 -10.11
C SER A 53 -1.59 -4.84 -10.87
N MET A 54 -0.74 -4.23 -11.69
CA MET A 54 0.28 -4.93 -12.47
C MET A 54 1.61 -4.75 -11.75
N THR A 55 2.15 -5.84 -11.19
CA THR A 55 3.43 -5.78 -10.47
C THR A 55 4.39 -6.81 -11.05
N GLY A 56 5.45 -6.32 -11.69
CA GLY A 56 6.59 -7.13 -12.07
C GLY A 56 7.44 -7.53 -10.86
N SER A 57 8.26 -8.56 -11.04
CA SER A 57 9.27 -8.96 -10.05
C SER A 57 10.27 -7.84 -9.75
N THR A 58 10.55 -6.97 -10.74
CA THR A 58 11.45 -5.82 -10.62
C THR A 58 10.94 -4.78 -9.61
N ILE A 59 9.68 -4.35 -9.76
CA ILE A 59 9.08 -3.35 -8.86
C ILE A 59 8.89 -3.92 -7.45
N ILE A 60 8.53 -5.20 -7.32
CA ILE A 60 8.42 -5.88 -6.02
C ILE A 60 9.77 -5.89 -5.29
N ARG A 61 10.86 -6.16 -6.02
CA ARG A 61 12.21 -6.11 -5.45
C ARG A 61 12.60 -4.70 -5.01
N LYS A 62 12.28 -3.67 -5.81
CA LYS A 62 12.48 -2.27 -5.41
C LYS A 62 11.70 -1.92 -4.13
N TRP A 63 10.46 -2.37 -4.02
CA TRP A 63 9.65 -2.19 -2.81
C TRP A 63 10.22 -2.93 -1.60
N GLN A 64 10.76 -4.13 -1.79
CA GLN A 64 11.45 -4.87 -0.73
C GLN A 64 12.67 -4.10 -0.23
N GLN A 65 13.51 -3.61 -1.14
CA GLN A 65 14.69 -2.80 -0.80
C GLN A 65 14.31 -1.50 -0.10
N TYR A 66 13.29 -0.79 -0.61
CA TYR A 66 12.79 0.44 0.01
C TYR A 66 12.31 0.19 1.44
N ALA A 67 11.56 -0.89 1.66
CA ALA A 67 11.12 -1.28 2.99
C ALA A 67 12.32 -1.65 3.88
N GLU A 68 13.22 -2.52 3.42
CA GLU A 68 14.42 -2.96 4.16
C GLU A 68 15.33 -1.79 4.56
N ASN A 69 15.39 -0.74 3.73
CA ASN A 69 16.14 0.48 4.00
C ASN A 69 15.43 1.46 4.98
N GLY A 70 14.32 1.05 5.60
CA GLY A 70 13.59 1.84 6.60
C GLY A 70 12.47 2.73 6.04
N GLY A 71 12.17 2.63 4.74
CA GLY A 71 11.02 3.29 4.13
C GLY A 71 9.69 2.69 4.57
N ASN A 72 8.65 3.53 4.67
CA ASN A 72 7.31 3.08 5.06
C ASN A 72 6.45 2.90 3.81
N LEU A 73 6.18 1.66 3.43
CA LEU A 73 5.40 1.33 2.24
C LEU A 73 3.95 0.97 2.61
N ILE A 74 3.01 1.72 2.05
CA ILE A 74 1.57 1.49 2.18
C ILE A 74 1.05 0.94 0.85
N LEU A 75 0.73 -0.35 0.85
CA LEU A 75 0.04 -1.00 -0.26
C LEU A 75 -1.46 -0.96 -0.02
N THR A 76 -2.22 -0.66 -1.06
CA THR A 76 -3.69 -0.56 -1.00
C THR A 76 -4.36 -1.78 -1.65
N CYS A 77 -5.70 -1.80 -1.67
CA CYS A 77 -6.44 -2.88 -2.30
C CYS A 77 -6.12 -2.99 -3.80
N ARG A 78 -6.16 -4.23 -4.32
CA ARG A 78 -5.90 -4.58 -5.73
C ARG A 78 -4.45 -4.41 -6.20
N THR A 79 -3.50 -4.25 -5.29
CA THR A 79 -2.08 -4.30 -5.64
C THR A 79 -1.64 -5.74 -5.98
N GLY A 80 -0.81 -5.90 -7.00
CA GLY A 80 -0.17 -7.17 -7.35
C GLY A 80 -1.08 -8.31 -7.78
N SER A 81 -2.20 -7.98 -8.42
CA SER A 81 -3.15 -8.98 -8.94
C SER A 81 -2.74 -9.55 -10.29
N LYS A 82 -1.88 -8.86 -11.03
CA LYS A 82 -1.44 -9.22 -12.39
C LYS A 82 0.07 -9.07 -12.54
N ASP A 83 0.62 -9.81 -13.48
CA ASP A 83 2.00 -9.63 -13.94
C ASP A 83 2.13 -8.37 -14.85
N ASN A 84 3.35 -8.09 -15.30
CA ASN A 84 3.65 -6.98 -16.23
C ASN A 84 2.99 -7.15 -17.61
N ASN A 85 2.61 -8.37 -17.97
CA ASN A 85 1.97 -8.71 -19.23
C ASN A 85 0.43 -8.65 -19.11
N GLY A 86 -0.10 -8.37 -17.92
CA GLY A 86 -1.52 -8.28 -17.63
C GLY A 86 -2.20 -9.63 -17.39
N HIS A 87 -1.43 -10.71 -17.30
CA HIS A 87 -1.90 -12.04 -16.96
C HIS A 87 -2.05 -12.21 -15.45
N PHE A 88 -2.97 -13.08 -15.07
CA PHE A 88 -3.02 -13.57 -13.71
C PHE A 88 -1.89 -14.59 -13.54
N PRO A 89 -1.08 -14.45 -12.47
CA PRO A 89 -0.05 -15.44 -12.22
C PRO A 89 -0.69 -16.80 -11.92
N GLU A 90 -0.03 -17.89 -12.31
CA GLU A 90 -0.45 -19.26 -11.98
C GLU A 90 -0.33 -19.58 -10.47
N THR A 91 0.27 -18.65 -9.73
CA THR A 91 0.42 -18.73 -8.29
C THR A 91 -0.86 -18.31 -7.56
N LEU A 92 -0.84 -18.45 -6.23
CA LEU A 92 -1.93 -17.99 -5.37
C LEU A 92 -2.10 -16.47 -5.47
N LEU A 93 -3.32 -15.99 -5.21
CA LEU A 93 -3.68 -14.59 -5.37
C LEU A 93 -2.71 -13.66 -4.62
N GLN A 94 -2.10 -12.74 -5.36
CA GLN A 94 -1.16 -11.76 -4.82
C GLN A 94 0.04 -12.38 -4.06
N GLN A 95 0.39 -13.63 -4.34
CA GLN A 95 1.53 -14.30 -3.70
C GLN A 95 2.84 -13.51 -3.75
N PRO A 96 3.19 -12.83 -4.86
CA PRO A 96 4.46 -12.10 -4.94
C PRO A 96 4.63 -11.00 -3.89
N ILE A 97 3.52 -10.43 -3.40
CA ILE A 97 3.54 -9.38 -2.37
C ILE A 97 3.34 -9.94 -0.95
N TRP A 98 3.12 -11.24 -0.75
CA TRP A 98 2.94 -11.81 0.60
C TRP A 98 4.15 -11.63 1.51
N LYS A 99 5.37 -11.68 0.97
CA LYS A 99 6.58 -11.42 1.77
C LYS A 99 6.65 -9.96 2.23
N LEU A 100 6.28 -9.04 1.34
CA LEU A 100 6.12 -7.63 1.70
C LEU A 100 5.01 -7.46 2.73
N ILE A 101 3.94 -8.26 2.61
CA ILE A 101 2.74 -8.12 3.43
C ILE A 101 2.83 -8.89 4.78
N GLY A 102 3.67 -9.91 4.89
CA GLY A 102 3.61 -10.84 6.01
C GLY A 102 2.22 -11.47 6.22
N ALA A 103 1.32 -11.39 5.23
CA ALA A 103 -0.01 -11.98 5.28
C ALA A 103 -0.39 -12.57 3.92
N ARG A 104 -1.24 -13.58 3.98
CA ARG A 104 -1.79 -14.28 2.83
C ARG A 104 -3.15 -13.69 2.46
N MET A 105 -3.35 -13.47 1.17
CA MET A 105 -4.64 -13.14 0.60
C MET A 105 -5.27 -14.42 0.06
N GLU A 106 -6.44 -14.80 0.58
CA GLU A 106 -7.16 -15.99 0.11
C GLU A 106 -8.13 -15.66 -1.01
N ASP A 107 -8.87 -14.56 -0.86
CA ASP A 107 -9.87 -14.12 -1.82
C ASP A 107 -10.09 -12.60 -1.73
N THR A 108 -10.78 -12.04 -2.71
CA THR A 108 -11.22 -10.64 -2.75
C THR A 108 -12.70 -10.54 -3.02
N ASP A 109 -13.43 -9.88 -2.12
CA ASP A 109 -14.87 -9.65 -2.25
C ASP A 109 -15.18 -8.22 -2.71
N GLN A 110 -16.30 -8.05 -3.42
CA GLN A 110 -16.81 -6.76 -3.84
C GLN A 110 -18.06 -6.40 -3.07
N LEU A 111 -17.92 -5.41 -2.19
CA LEU A 111 -19.03 -4.96 -1.38
C LEU A 111 -19.93 -4.00 -2.16
N PRO A 112 -21.27 -4.17 -2.08
CA PRO A 112 -22.19 -3.21 -2.64
C PRO A 112 -22.10 -1.87 -1.89
N PRO A 113 -22.37 -0.71 -2.54
CA PRO A 113 -22.22 0.61 -1.93
C PRO A 113 -23.05 0.84 -0.66
N SER A 114 -24.14 0.09 -0.49
CA SER A 114 -25.03 0.17 0.68
C SER A 114 -24.44 -0.49 1.92
N VAL A 115 -23.44 -1.36 1.78
CA VAL A 115 -22.87 -2.14 2.87
C VAL A 115 -21.54 -1.53 3.29
N ARG A 116 -21.45 -1.15 4.57
CA ARG A 116 -20.19 -0.73 5.20
C ARG A 116 -19.70 -1.83 6.13
N VAL A 117 -18.52 -2.36 5.85
CA VAL A 117 -17.85 -3.32 6.73
C VAL A 117 -16.85 -2.61 7.63
N LYS A 118 -16.68 -3.12 8.84
CA LYS A 118 -15.56 -2.70 9.71
C LYS A 118 -14.35 -3.53 9.33
N LEU A 119 -13.30 -2.85 8.85
CA LEU A 119 -12.02 -3.48 8.63
C LEU A 119 -11.42 -3.87 9.99
N LYS A 120 -11.05 -5.15 10.13
CA LYS A 120 -10.36 -5.63 11.33
C LYS A 120 -8.88 -5.27 11.32
N GLN A 121 -8.29 -5.12 10.14
CA GLN A 121 -6.85 -4.94 9.99
C GLN A 121 -6.52 -4.11 8.75
N VAL A 122 -5.66 -3.12 8.92
CA VAL A 122 -4.94 -2.43 7.85
C VAL A 122 -3.48 -2.70 8.13
N ILE A 123 -2.79 -3.35 7.20
CA ILE A 123 -1.38 -3.71 7.40
C ILE A 123 -0.51 -2.69 6.70
N VAL A 124 0.38 -2.08 7.46
CA VAL A 124 1.36 -1.10 6.99
C VAL A 124 2.74 -1.64 7.34
N TYR A 125 3.62 -1.73 6.36
CA TYR A 125 4.98 -2.22 6.58
C TYR A 125 5.89 -1.05 6.91
N THR A 126 6.52 -1.18 8.07
CA THR A 126 7.65 -0.37 8.49
C THR A 126 8.73 -1.34 8.95
N THR A 127 9.62 -1.73 8.04
CA THR A 127 10.84 -2.44 8.40
C THR A 127 11.92 -1.40 8.67
N GLY A 128 11.76 -0.63 9.75
CA GLY A 128 12.64 0.52 10.00
C GLY A 128 12.58 1.15 11.38
N ILE A 129 11.94 0.53 12.37
CA ILE A 129 11.81 1.15 13.72
C ILE A 129 12.92 0.75 14.71
N SER A 130 13.94 -0.01 14.31
CA SER A 130 15.03 -0.42 15.22
C SER A 130 16.19 0.58 15.34
N GLY A 131 16.05 1.81 14.82
CA GLY A 131 17.04 2.88 14.97
C GLY A 131 16.68 3.86 16.10
N PRO A 132 17.62 4.23 17.00
CA PRO A 132 17.35 5.11 18.16
C PRO A 132 16.93 6.56 17.80
N ASN A 133 16.93 6.94 16.52
CA ASN A 133 16.63 8.30 16.05
C ASN A 133 15.36 8.42 15.18
N CYS A 134 14.58 7.35 15.01
CA CYS A 134 13.32 7.42 14.24
C CYS A 134 12.19 7.98 15.11
N SER A 135 12.09 9.31 15.19
CA SER A 135 10.96 9.98 15.82
C SER A 135 9.71 9.80 14.95
N PHE A 136 8.79 8.91 15.36
CA PHE A 136 7.45 8.86 14.76
C PHE A 136 6.78 10.23 14.92
N PRO A 137 6.43 10.94 13.84
CA PRO A 137 5.78 12.23 13.95
C PRO A 137 4.44 12.04 14.70
N LYS A 138 4.26 12.69 15.86
CA LYS A 138 3.03 12.56 16.68
C LYS A 138 1.74 12.87 15.90
N LYS A 139 1.84 13.64 14.81
CA LYS A 139 0.74 13.92 13.86
C LYS A 139 0.29 12.67 13.08
N ILE A 140 1.21 11.77 12.74
CA ILE A 140 0.91 10.52 12.05
C ILE A 140 0.24 9.54 13.00
N LEU A 141 0.62 9.44 14.28
CA LEU A 141 -0.17 8.64 15.24
C LEU A 141 -1.65 9.06 15.31
N LYS A 142 -1.95 10.34 15.07
CA LYS A 142 -3.32 10.88 14.99
C LYS A 142 -4.05 10.44 13.71
N LEU A 143 -3.34 10.35 12.58
CA LEU A 143 -3.84 9.78 11.31
C LEU A 143 -4.27 8.31 11.50
N TRP A 144 -3.49 7.53 12.23
CA TRP A 144 -3.74 6.10 12.43
C TRP A 144 -4.93 5.85 13.38
N ARG A 145 -5.10 6.71 14.39
CA ARG A 145 -6.28 6.71 15.26
C ARG A 145 -7.57 7.11 14.54
N HIS A 146 -7.49 8.05 13.58
CA HIS A 146 -8.66 8.44 12.76
C HIS A 146 -9.03 7.39 11.71
N MET A 147 -8.05 6.63 11.18
CA MET A 147 -8.30 5.53 10.23
C MET A 147 -8.74 4.20 10.89
N GLN A 148 -9.01 4.18 12.21
CA GLN A 148 -9.36 2.97 12.98
C GLN A 148 -8.38 1.79 12.80
N ILE A 149 -7.09 2.06 12.60
CA ILE A 149 -6.07 1.01 12.47
C ILE A 149 -5.68 0.55 13.88
N SER A 150 -6.22 -0.58 14.33
CA SER A 150 -6.16 -1.02 15.74
C SER A 150 -4.98 -1.92 16.11
N SER A 151 -4.13 -2.33 15.15
CA SER A 151 -2.98 -3.20 15.46
C SER A 151 -1.89 -3.07 14.40
N ILE A 152 -0.71 -2.61 14.82
CA ILE A 152 0.56 -2.79 14.11
C ILE A 152 1.10 -4.14 14.60
N ARG A 153 1.25 -5.14 13.72
CA ARG A 153 2.01 -6.36 14.05
C ARG A 153 3.40 -6.20 13.43
N GLU A 154 4.42 -6.47 14.24
CA GLU A 154 5.80 -6.61 13.76
C GLU A 154 5.85 -7.75 12.73
N PRO A 155 6.74 -7.66 11.71
CA PRO A 155 6.95 -8.75 10.78
C PRO A 155 7.38 -10.00 11.55
N LEU A 156 6.73 -11.13 11.28
CA LEU A 156 7.09 -12.42 11.87
C LEU A 156 8.56 -12.76 11.52
N PRO A 157 9.30 -13.41 12.45
CA PRO A 157 10.72 -13.71 12.28
C PRO A 157 11.01 -14.63 11.08
#